data_AF-D4E064-F1
#
_entry.id   AF-D4E064-F1
#
_cell.length_a   1.000
_cell.length_b   1.000
_cell.length_c   1.000
_cell.angle_alpha   90.00
_cell.angle_beta   90.00
_cell.angle_gamma   90.00
#
_symmetry.space_group_name_H-M   'P 1'
#
loop_
_entity.id
_entity.type
_entity.pdbx_description
1 polymer ?
#
loop_
_entity_poly.entity_id
_entity_poly.type
_entity_poly.pdbx_seq_one_letter_code
_entity_poly.pdbx_strand_id
1 'polypeptide(L)'
;MSGIEPMQSTKKAIEITESNLAATTTGYDAVNDLLHYHQRGNGIQINGKDSFTTEQAGLYITRSNQTWNGKGVFDTPVKLTYAFPDYAFNSANAGGDRGLSKFSVEQQQQAKLSLQSWADVANITFTEVSGSQKANITFGNYSQDQYGNTDYDTQAYAWLPGSGNVSGQSWYNINQSNIQHPASEDYGRQTFTHEIGHALGLSHPGDYNAGEGNPSYKDVSYAEDTRMFSLMSYWSETNTGGDNGGHYSAAPLLDDISAIQHLYGANMSTRTGDTVYGFNSNTGRDFLSTSSNAQKVIFAAWDGGGKDTFDFSGYTANQRINLNEKSFSDVGGLKGNVSIAAGVTIENAIGGSGNDVLVGNQANNLLKGGAGNDVLFGGGGADELWGGAGSDIFVFAAASDSKSGAADWIRDFQKGIDKIDLSFFNQGAEGADFIKFVDHFSGAAGEALLTYDATSNVSDLALNLSGQQTPDFLVKIVGQAEIATDFIV
;
A
#
# COMPACT_ATOMS: atom_id res chain seq x y z
N MET A 1 0.93 42.52 -15.20
CA MET A 1 0.75 42.05 -16.60
C MET A 1 2.02 41.38 -17.06
N SER A 2 2.04 40.05 -17.04
CA SER A 2 2.80 39.18 -17.96
C SER A 2 2.41 37.75 -17.56
N GLY A 3 1.51 37.15 -18.33
CA GLY A 3 1.04 35.79 -18.10
C GLY A 3 2.16 34.77 -18.31
N ILE A 4 2.06 33.64 -17.60
CA ILE A 4 2.91 32.48 -17.82
C ILE A 4 1.98 31.35 -18.26
N GLU A 5 2.03 31.04 -19.55
CA GLU A 5 1.47 29.84 -20.15
C GLU A 5 2.22 28.58 -19.67
N PRO A 6 1.57 27.40 -19.68
CA PRO A 6 2.17 26.16 -19.20
C PRO A 6 3.30 25.72 -20.16
N MET A 7 4.53 25.69 -19.63
CA MET A 7 5.69 25.24 -20.39
C MET A 7 5.70 23.71 -20.50
N GLN A 8 5.51 23.22 -21.73
CA GLN A 8 5.76 21.85 -22.13
C GLN A 8 7.20 21.43 -21.77
N SER A 9 7.31 20.50 -20.82
CA SER A 9 8.54 19.76 -20.54
C SER A 9 8.83 18.81 -21.68
N THR A 10 9.86 19.13 -22.48
CA THR A 10 10.49 18.20 -23.41
C THR A 10 11.89 17.89 -22.91
N LYS A 11 12.05 16.74 -22.23
CA LYS A 11 13.19 15.82 -22.36
C LYS A 11 13.05 14.64 -21.39
N LYS A 12 12.74 13.49 -22.00
CA LYS A 12 12.93 12.10 -21.55
C LYS A 12 13.08 11.90 -20.05
N ALA A 13 11.94 11.75 -19.38
CA ALA A 13 11.81 10.67 -18.42
C ALA A 13 12.34 9.38 -19.08
N ILE A 14 12.96 8.50 -18.29
CA ILE A 14 12.98 7.09 -18.67
C ILE A 14 11.50 6.70 -18.65
N GLU A 15 10.87 6.81 -19.82
CA GLU A 15 9.59 6.22 -20.11
C GLU A 15 9.74 4.72 -19.80
N ILE A 16 9.21 4.30 -18.66
CA ILE A 16 8.69 2.95 -18.53
C ILE A 16 7.40 2.96 -19.34
N THR A 17 7.53 3.01 -20.66
CA THR A 17 6.45 2.85 -21.61
C THR A 17 5.86 1.45 -21.44
N GLU A 18 4.54 1.36 -21.55
CA GLU A 18 3.66 0.18 -21.46
C GLU A 18 3.95 -0.95 -22.48
N SER A 19 5.20 -1.19 -22.82
CA SER A 19 5.59 -2.28 -23.69
C SER A 19 6.94 -2.81 -23.22
N ASN A 20 6.93 -3.67 -22.19
CA ASN A 20 8.01 -4.63 -21.97
C ASN A 20 7.59 -5.77 -21.03
N LEU A 21 6.51 -6.48 -21.41
CA LEU A 21 6.53 -7.95 -21.34
C LEU A 21 7.40 -8.57 -22.47
N ALA A 22 8.28 -7.76 -23.08
CA ALA A 22 8.98 -8.06 -24.33
C ALA A 22 10.52 -7.89 -24.26
N ALA A 23 11.12 -7.80 -23.07
CA ALA A 23 12.57 -7.91 -22.91
C ALA A 23 12.92 -8.44 -21.51
N THR A 24 13.17 -9.76 -21.41
CA THR A 24 13.46 -10.63 -20.23
C THR A 24 12.22 -11.21 -19.51
N THR A 25 12.07 -12.50 -19.20
CA THR A 25 12.54 -13.78 -19.82
C THR A 25 11.71 -14.99 -19.31
N THR A 26 11.11 -14.97 -18.11
CA THR A 26 10.31 -16.07 -17.52
C THR A 26 9.24 -15.56 -16.53
N GLY A 27 8.38 -16.42 -15.96
CA GLY A 27 7.49 -16.02 -14.86
C GLY A 27 8.27 -15.62 -13.61
N TYR A 28 9.40 -16.29 -13.35
CA TYR A 28 10.32 -15.93 -12.29
C TYR A 28 10.84 -14.48 -12.39
N ASP A 29 11.15 -13.98 -13.59
CA ASP A 29 11.65 -12.61 -13.74
C ASP A 29 10.59 -11.57 -13.33
N ALA A 30 9.31 -11.81 -13.65
CA ALA A 30 8.21 -10.94 -13.24
C ALA A 30 8.01 -10.92 -11.72
N VAL A 31 8.12 -12.09 -11.09
CA VAL A 31 8.08 -12.24 -9.62
C VAL A 31 9.25 -11.52 -8.97
N ASN A 32 10.46 -11.72 -9.49
CA ASN A 32 11.67 -11.10 -8.95
C ASN A 32 11.61 -9.57 -9.05
N ASP A 33 11.13 -9.01 -10.17
CA ASP A 33 10.91 -7.56 -10.30
C ASP A 33 9.92 -7.04 -9.24
N LEU A 34 8.79 -7.72 -9.03
CA LEU A 34 7.79 -7.30 -8.04
C LEU A 34 8.29 -7.42 -6.59
N LEU A 35 9.06 -8.46 -6.26
CA LEU A 35 9.68 -8.62 -4.94
C LEU A 35 10.71 -7.53 -4.63
N HIS A 36 11.31 -6.92 -5.66
CA HIS A 36 12.29 -5.84 -5.55
C HIS A 36 11.68 -4.46 -5.88
N TYR A 37 10.35 -4.37 -6.02
CA TYR A 37 9.66 -3.13 -6.33
C TYR A 37 9.69 -2.17 -5.12
N HIS A 38 10.10 -0.92 -5.36
CA HIS A 38 10.29 0.12 -4.33
C HIS A 38 11.16 -0.32 -3.14
N GLN A 39 12.24 -1.05 -3.42
CA GLN A 39 13.30 -1.27 -2.43
C GLN A 39 13.74 0.05 -1.80
N ARG A 40 13.89 0.04 -0.47
CA ARG A 40 14.22 1.24 0.31
C ARG A 40 15.11 0.95 1.51
N GLY A 41 15.80 1.98 2.00
CA GLY A 41 16.71 1.91 3.13
C GLY A 41 18.06 1.27 2.81
N ASN A 42 18.70 0.68 3.82
CA ASN A 42 19.98 -0.03 3.68
C ASN A 42 21.12 0.78 3.00
N GLY A 43 21.07 2.11 3.10
CA GLY A 43 22.09 3.01 2.56
C GLY A 43 22.04 3.20 1.04
N ILE A 44 20.99 2.73 0.35
CA ILE A 44 20.83 2.98 -1.08
C ILE A 44 20.46 4.45 -1.34
N GLN A 45 20.63 4.88 -2.59
CA GLN A 45 20.24 6.21 -3.06
C GLN A 45 19.16 6.07 -4.13
N ILE A 46 18.09 6.85 -4.00
CA ILE A 46 17.01 6.93 -4.99
C ILE A 46 16.87 8.39 -5.39
N ASN A 47 16.84 8.69 -6.69
CA ASN A 47 16.75 10.06 -7.20
C ASN A 47 17.84 11.02 -6.65
N GLY A 48 19.02 10.48 -6.32
CA GLY A 48 20.13 11.25 -5.73
C GLY A 48 19.86 11.74 -4.31
N LYS A 49 18.98 11.04 -3.56
CA LYS A 49 18.66 11.26 -2.16
C LYS A 49 18.88 9.98 -1.37
N ASP A 50 19.17 10.12 -0.08
CA ASP A 50 19.17 9.01 0.86
C ASP A 50 17.79 8.33 0.84
N SER A 51 17.79 7.01 0.74
CA SER A 51 16.58 6.20 0.88
C SER A 51 16.41 5.78 2.33
N PHE A 52 15.24 6.02 2.89
CA PHE A 52 14.90 5.66 4.27
C PHE A 52 14.06 4.39 4.30
N THR A 53 14.28 3.52 5.30
CA THR A 53 13.31 2.48 5.65
C THR A 53 12.01 3.11 6.17
N THR A 54 10.92 2.35 6.17
CA THR A 54 9.63 2.76 6.79
C THR A 54 9.76 3.19 8.24
N GLU A 55 10.67 2.57 9.01
CA GLU A 55 10.95 2.96 10.40
C GLU A 55 11.72 4.30 10.46
N GLN A 56 12.75 4.47 9.62
CA GLN A 56 13.50 5.72 9.56
C GLN A 56 12.61 6.90 9.15
N ALA A 57 11.74 6.70 8.15
CA ALA A 57 10.76 7.69 7.72
C ALA A 57 9.75 8.00 8.83
N GLY A 58 9.20 6.97 9.48
CA GLY A 58 8.28 7.14 10.62
C GLY A 58 8.88 8.00 11.74
N LEU A 59 10.12 7.70 12.15
CA LEU A 59 10.86 8.48 13.14
C LEU A 59 11.11 9.92 12.68
N TYR A 60 11.43 10.13 11.41
CA TYR A 60 11.71 11.45 10.84
C TYR A 60 10.45 12.33 10.76
N ILE A 61 9.30 11.74 10.40
CA ILE A 61 7.99 12.41 10.43
C ILE A 61 7.67 12.83 11.87
N THR A 62 8.06 12.05 12.88
CA THR A 62 7.85 12.35 14.31
C THR A 62 8.97 13.15 14.96
N ARG A 63 9.90 13.75 14.21
CA ARG A 63 11.11 14.43 14.75
C ARG A 63 10.83 15.56 15.75
N SER A 64 9.62 16.12 15.76
CA SER A 64 9.18 17.10 16.76
C SER A 64 9.16 16.51 18.18
N ASN A 65 8.99 15.18 18.28
CA ASN A 65 8.76 14.41 19.50
C ASN A 65 7.55 14.90 20.31
N GLN A 66 6.57 15.56 19.66
CA GLN A 66 5.39 16.11 20.33
C GLN A 66 4.22 15.13 20.25
N THR A 67 3.67 14.76 21.41
CA THR A 67 2.45 13.94 21.51
C THR A 67 1.51 14.54 22.55
N TRP A 68 0.25 14.11 22.52
CA TRP A 68 -0.74 14.46 23.56
C TRP A 68 -0.42 13.87 24.93
N ASN A 69 0.46 12.87 25.02
CA ASN A 69 0.94 12.29 26.28
C ASN A 69 2.18 13.02 26.84
N GLY A 70 2.72 13.98 26.10
CA GLY A 70 3.89 14.78 26.48
C GLY A 70 5.04 14.64 25.50
N LYS A 71 5.94 15.63 25.51
CA LYS A 71 7.12 15.61 24.63
C LYS A 71 8.03 14.43 24.97
N GLY A 72 8.36 13.62 23.97
CA GLY A 72 9.19 12.42 24.13
C GLY A 72 8.49 11.22 24.78
N VAL A 73 7.14 11.24 24.85
CA VAL A 73 6.33 10.12 25.32
C VAL A 73 5.74 9.38 24.12
N PHE A 74 6.22 8.17 23.90
CA PHE A 74 5.92 7.31 22.74
C PHE A 74 5.18 6.05 23.15
N ASP A 75 4.64 5.32 22.17
CA ASP A 75 3.95 4.03 22.35
C ASP A 75 2.93 4.04 23.51
N THR A 76 2.21 5.16 23.67
CA THR A 76 1.28 5.36 24.78
C THR A 76 -0.12 5.67 24.24
N PRO A 77 -1.14 4.86 24.53
CA PRO A 77 -2.51 5.14 24.11
C PRO A 77 -3.03 6.50 24.58
N VAL A 78 -3.96 7.09 23.84
CA VAL A 78 -4.54 8.40 24.18
C VAL A 78 -6.03 8.49 23.92
N LYS A 79 -6.73 9.25 24.76
CA LYS A 79 -8.15 9.59 24.59
C LYS A 79 -8.27 11.09 24.34
N LEU A 80 -8.79 11.46 23.18
CA LEU A 80 -8.88 12.84 22.71
C LEU A 80 -10.32 13.24 22.48
N THR A 81 -10.63 14.48 22.84
CA THR A 81 -11.90 15.12 22.48
C THR A 81 -11.72 15.93 21.21
N TYR A 82 -12.74 15.94 20.35
CA TYR A 82 -12.78 16.82 19.18
C TYR A 82 -14.08 17.59 19.10
N ALA A 83 -14.06 18.76 18.45
CA ALA A 83 -15.24 19.58 18.28
C ALA A 83 -15.25 20.35 16.95
N PHE A 84 -16.44 20.80 16.56
CA PHE A 84 -16.68 21.73 15.45
C PHE A 84 -17.27 23.04 16.01
N PRO A 85 -16.44 23.97 16.52
CA PRO A 85 -16.92 25.20 17.13
C PRO A 85 -17.67 26.09 16.14
N ASP A 86 -18.62 26.85 16.67
CA ASP A 86 -19.33 27.88 15.91
C ASP A 86 -18.53 29.19 15.98
N TYR A 87 -17.60 29.34 15.03
CA TYR A 87 -16.70 30.48 14.99
C TYR A 87 -17.42 31.73 14.46
N ALA A 88 -17.24 32.86 15.16
CA ALA A 88 -17.79 34.13 14.70
C ALA A 88 -17.01 34.68 13.50
N PHE A 89 -17.72 35.00 12.42
CA PHE A 89 -17.13 35.46 11.16
C PHE A 89 -16.14 36.63 11.30
N ASN A 90 -16.46 37.59 12.17
CA ASN A 90 -15.64 38.80 12.38
C ASN A 90 -14.45 38.60 13.34
N SER A 91 -14.27 37.40 13.90
CA SER A 91 -13.12 37.08 14.74
C SER A 91 -11.89 36.77 13.89
N ALA A 92 -10.72 36.88 14.52
CA ALA A 92 -9.47 36.36 13.96
C ALA A 92 -9.10 35.07 14.70
N ASN A 93 -8.56 34.09 13.98
CA ASN A 93 -7.99 32.89 14.59
C ASN A 93 -6.56 33.16 15.08
N ALA A 94 -5.88 32.12 15.57
CA ALA A 94 -4.52 32.25 16.07
C ALA A 94 -3.44 32.44 14.99
N GLY A 95 -3.72 32.07 13.74
CA GLY A 95 -2.88 32.37 12.58
C GLY A 95 -3.04 33.81 12.07
N GLY A 96 -4.06 34.52 12.56
CA GLY A 96 -4.39 35.88 12.14
C GLY A 96 -5.51 35.93 11.10
N ASP A 97 -5.87 34.78 10.49
CA ASP A 97 -6.91 34.70 9.47
C ASP A 97 -8.30 35.01 10.01
N ARG A 98 -9.16 35.47 9.10
CA ARG A 98 -10.49 36.02 9.38
C ARG A 98 -11.54 35.35 8.49
N GLY A 99 -12.78 35.83 8.60
CA GLY A 99 -13.91 35.28 7.87
C GLY A 99 -14.18 33.84 8.30
N LEU A 100 -14.17 33.62 9.62
CA LEU A 100 -14.24 32.30 10.20
C LEU A 100 -15.63 31.70 10.03
N SER A 101 -15.71 30.39 9.87
CA SER A 101 -17.00 29.71 9.86
C SER A 101 -16.91 28.30 10.43
N LYS A 102 -18.05 27.82 10.90
CA LYS A 102 -18.22 26.44 11.31
C LYS A 102 -18.11 25.51 10.10
N PHE A 103 -17.59 24.31 10.32
CA PHE A 103 -17.64 23.22 9.35
C PHE A 103 -19.09 22.90 8.94
N SER A 104 -19.30 22.68 7.63
CA SER A 104 -20.56 22.18 7.08
C SER A 104 -20.84 20.75 7.55
N VAL A 105 -22.06 20.24 7.35
CA VAL A 105 -22.41 18.84 7.68
C VAL A 105 -21.53 17.85 6.90
N GLU A 106 -21.26 18.15 5.63
CA GLU A 106 -20.39 17.33 4.77
C GLU A 106 -18.96 17.31 5.32
N GLN A 107 -18.41 18.48 5.65
CA GLN A 107 -17.07 18.59 6.22
C GLN A 107 -16.96 17.85 7.57
N GLN A 108 -17.98 17.97 8.44
CA GLN A 108 -18.02 17.24 9.71
C GLN A 108 -18.03 15.72 9.50
N GLN A 109 -18.78 15.24 8.50
CA GLN A 109 -18.82 13.81 8.18
C GLN A 109 -17.46 13.31 7.67
N GLN A 110 -16.82 14.03 6.75
CA GLN A 110 -15.52 13.64 6.21
C GLN A 110 -14.41 13.75 7.25
N ALA A 111 -14.42 14.76 8.12
CA ALA A 111 -13.48 14.88 9.23
C ALA A 111 -13.60 13.70 10.22
N LYS A 112 -14.83 13.23 10.49
CA LYS A 112 -15.06 12.03 11.32
C LYS A 112 -14.46 10.77 10.69
N LEU A 113 -14.56 10.61 9.38
CA LEU A 113 -13.95 9.49 8.68
C LEU A 113 -12.40 9.57 8.67
N SER A 114 -11.83 10.77 8.56
CA SER A 114 -10.38 10.99 8.74
C SER A 114 -9.89 10.72 10.17
N LEU A 115 -10.67 11.12 11.19
CA LEU A 115 -10.37 10.75 12.58
C LEU A 115 -10.42 9.22 12.76
N GLN A 116 -11.42 8.57 12.16
CA GLN A 116 -11.57 7.11 12.23
C GLN A 116 -10.39 6.39 11.57
N SER A 117 -9.87 6.86 10.43
CA SER A 117 -8.73 6.22 9.77
C SER A 117 -7.43 6.30 10.60
N TRP A 118 -7.22 7.36 11.37
CA TRP A 118 -6.12 7.43 12.34
C TRP A 118 -6.34 6.50 13.55
N ALA A 119 -7.57 6.44 14.08
CA ALA A 119 -7.91 5.56 15.20
C ALA A 119 -7.88 4.07 14.84
N ASP A 120 -8.09 3.74 13.56
CA ASP A 120 -7.96 2.37 13.06
C ASP A 120 -6.53 1.84 13.22
N VAL A 121 -5.50 2.69 13.06
CA VAL A 121 -4.11 2.24 12.97
C VAL A 121 -3.31 2.41 14.26
N ALA A 122 -3.74 3.28 15.17
CA ALA A 122 -3.07 3.54 16.44
C ALA A 122 -4.04 3.60 17.62
N ASN A 123 -3.54 3.42 18.86
CA ASN A 123 -4.37 3.39 20.09
C ASN A 123 -4.88 4.77 20.50
N ILE A 124 -5.70 5.37 19.64
CA ILE A 124 -6.28 6.70 19.79
C ILE A 124 -7.81 6.55 19.85
N THR A 125 -8.43 7.08 20.89
CA THR A 125 -9.89 7.17 20.98
C THR A 125 -10.34 8.61 20.80
N PHE A 126 -11.17 8.86 19.79
CA PHE A 126 -11.79 10.18 19.57
C PHE A 126 -13.21 10.23 20.13
N THR A 127 -13.54 11.30 20.87
CA THR A 127 -14.89 11.57 21.39
C THR A 127 -15.34 12.96 20.99
N GLU A 128 -16.46 13.07 20.29
CA GLU A 128 -17.04 14.37 19.94
C GLU A 128 -17.57 15.07 21.20
N VAL A 129 -17.25 16.35 21.36
CA VAL A 129 -17.84 17.23 22.39
C VAL A 129 -18.55 18.40 21.71
N SER A 130 -19.41 19.11 22.45
CA SER A 130 -20.11 20.28 21.90
C SER A 130 -19.12 21.36 21.46
N GLY A 131 -19.45 22.10 20.40
CA GLY A 131 -18.62 23.20 19.89
C GLY A 131 -18.36 24.35 20.88
N SER A 132 -19.08 24.41 22.01
CA SER A 132 -18.84 25.37 23.10
C SER A 132 -17.93 24.84 24.20
N GLN A 133 -17.62 23.54 24.20
CA GLN A 133 -16.73 22.89 25.16
C GLN A 133 -15.28 22.94 24.67
N LYS A 134 -14.33 22.95 25.60
CA LYS A 134 -12.91 22.80 25.26
C LYS A 134 -12.68 21.39 24.70
N ALA A 135 -12.06 21.30 23.53
CA ALA A 135 -11.65 20.05 22.91
C ALA A 135 -10.12 20.02 22.72
N ASN A 136 -9.55 18.82 22.53
CA ASN A 136 -8.15 18.65 22.15
C ASN A 136 -7.93 19.06 20.69
N ILE A 137 -8.81 18.60 19.80
CA ILE A 137 -8.76 18.89 18.36
C ILE A 137 -9.98 19.72 17.97
N THR A 138 -9.79 20.79 17.22
CA THR A 138 -10.91 21.62 16.73
C THR A 138 -10.76 21.93 15.27
N PHE A 139 -11.87 21.87 14.54
CA PHE A 139 -11.92 22.13 13.10
C PHE A 139 -12.66 23.43 12.83
N GLY A 140 -12.03 24.34 12.08
CA GLY A 140 -12.63 25.62 11.69
C GLY A 140 -12.28 26.01 10.27
N ASN A 141 -13.19 26.72 9.61
CA ASN A 141 -12.91 27.33 8.30
C ASN A 141 -12.44 28.77 8.46
N TYR A 142 -11.62 29.25 7.53
CA TYR A 142 -11.34 30.68 7.30
C TYR A 142 -11.57 31.01 5.82
N SER A 143 -11.73 32.30 5.51
CA SER A 143 -11.95 32.76 4.13
C SER A 143 -11.22 34.07 3.79
N GLN A 144 -10.57 34.69 4.78
CA GLN A 144 -9.91 35.97 4.62
C GLN A 144 -8.54 35.97 5.29
N ASP A 145 -7.62 36.76 4.73
CA ASP A 145 -6.33 37.06 5.33
C ASP A 145 -6.47 37.92 6.61
N GLN A 146 -5.33 38.19 7.26
CA GLN A 146 -5.26 39.03 8.45
C GLN A 146 -5.78 40.48 8.27
N TYR A 147 -5.85 40.96 7.03
CA TYR A 147 -6.34 42.29 6.67
C TYR A 147 -7.82 42.31 6.30
N GLY A 148 -8.48 41.14 6.24
CA GLY A 148 -9.89 40.99 5.88
C GLY A 148 -10.14 40.91 4.37
N ASN A 149 -9.11 40.70 3.55
CA ASN A 149 -9.27 40.43 2.12
C ASN A 149 -9.54 38.95 1.90
N THR A 150 -10.34 38.59 0.91
CA THR A 150 -10.58 37.18 0.56
C THR A 150 -9.28 36.49 0.14
N ASP A 151 -9.01 35.34 0.75
CA ASP A 151 -7.83 34.52 0.47
C ASP A 151 -8.19 33.34 -0.45
N TYR A 152 -7.68 33.33 -1.68
CA TYR A 152 -7.89 32.25 -2.65
C TYR A 152 -6.66 31.35 -2.83
N ASP A 153 -5.56 31.64 -2.14
CA ASP A 153 -4.26 31.06 -2.42
C ASP A 153 -3.91 29.92 -1.46
N THR A 154 -4.28 30.05 -0.19
CA THR A 154 -3.93 29.05 0.84
C THR A 154 -4.90 27.87 0.88
N GLN A 155 -4.48 26.77 1.53
CA GLN A 155 -5.25 25.52 1.62
C GLN A 155 -5.72 25.24 3.05
N ALA A 156 -4.80 24.89 3.94
CA ALA A 156 -5.09 24.53 5.34
C ALA A 156 -3.80 24.58 6.17
N TYR A 157 -3.95 24.50 7.49
CA TYR A 157 -2.85 24.33 8.44
C TYR A 157 -3.36 23.89 9.82
N ALA A 158 -2.47 23.36 10.65
CA ALA A 158 -2.76 22.94 12.01
C ALA A 158 -1.57 23.13 12.94
N TRP A 159 -1.82 23.08 14.26
CA TRP A 159 -0.75 23.11 15.26
C TRP A 159 -0.58 21.77 15.94
N LEU A 160 0.68 21.37 16.06
CA LEU A 160 1.10 20.18 16.80
C LEU A 160 0.66 20.20 18.28
N PRO A 161 0.60 19.03 18.94
CA PRO A 161 0.34 18.93 20.37
C PRO A 161 1.35 19.74 21.20
N GLY A 162 0.86 20.41 22.23
CA GLY A 162 1.67 21.24 23.11
C GLY A 162 0.87 21.80 24.29
N SER A 163 1.50 22.69 25.06
CA SER A 163 0.89 23.37 26.21
C SER A 163 0.20 24.69 25.85
N GLY A 164 0.22 25.08 24.57
CA GLY A 164 -0.32 26.35 24.09
C GLY A 164 -1.84 26.30 23.86
N ASN A 165 -2.47 27.48 23.79
CA ASN A 165 -3.91 27.60 23.53
C ASN A 165 -4.32 27.24 22.10
N VAL A 166 -3.34 27.07 21.21
CA VAL A 166 -3.53 26.76 19.78
C VAL A 166 -3.37 25.28 19.46
N SER A 167 -2.84 24.49 20.41
CA SER A 167 -2.51 23.09 20.19
C SER A 167 -3.73 22.29 19.76
N GLY A 168 -3.59 21.53 18.66
CA GLY A 168 -4.64 20.70 18.09
C GLY A 168 -5.70 21.44 17.27
N GLN A 169 -5.62 22.77 17.13
CA GLN A 169 -6.49 23.47 16.19
C GLN A 169 -6.08 23.14 14.75
N SER A 170 -7.05 22.97 13.86
CA SER A 170 -6.87 22.87 12.41
C SER A 170 -7.80 23.82 11.68
N TRP A 171 -7.27 24.48 10.66
CA TRP A 171 -7.94 25.53 9.89
C TRP A 171 -7.87 25.25 8.40
N TYR A 172 -8.98 25.53 7.71
CA TYR A 172 -9.15 25.17 6.31
C TYR A 172 -9.73 26.35 5.53
N ASN A 173 -9.15 26.65 4.38
CA ASN A 173 -9.61 27.74 3.52
C ASN A 173 -10.88 27.33 2.78
N ILE A 174 -12.03 27.86 3.19
CA ILE A 174 -13.32 27.51 2.60
C ILE A 174 -13.51 28.11 1.19
N ASN A 175 -12.61 28.96 0.70
CA ASN A 175 -12.67 29.42 -0.70
C ASN A 175 -12.18 28.34 -1.68
N GLN A 176 -11.51 27.29 -1.20
CA GLN A 176 -11.12 26.13 -2.02
C GLN A 176 -12.30 25.18 -2.18
N SER A 177 -12.63 24.79 -3.43
CA SER A 177 -13.74 23.88 -3.72
C SER A 177 -13.59 22.55 -3.00
N ASN A 178 -12.37 22.02 -2.96
CA ASN A 178 -12.09 20.74 -2.33
C ASN A 178 -12.33 20.76 -0.80
N ILE A 179 -12.12 21.91 -0.15
CA ILE A 179 -12.44 22.10 1.27
C ILE A 179 -13.95 22.23 1.49
N GLN A 180 -14.68 22.83 0.54
CA GLN A 180 -16.15 22.91 0.59
C GLN A 180 -16.81 21.53 0.39
N HIS A 181 -16.25 20.73 -0.52
CA HIS A 181 -16.84 19.48 -1.01
C HIS A 181 -15.93 18.25 -0.86
N PRO A 182 -15.43 17.95 0.35
CA PRO A 182 -14.47 16.87 0.58
C PRO A 182 -15.05 15.46 0.35
N ALA A 183 -16.37 15.31 0.18
CA ALA A 183 -16.96 14.01 -0.16
C ALA A 183 -16.88 13.68 -1.66
N SER A 184 -16.72 14.69 -2.52
CA SER A 184 -16.60 14.54 -3.98
C SER A 184 -15.26 14.98 -4.55
N GLU A 185 -14.49 15.75 -3.80
CA GLU A 185 -13.13 16.20 -4.15
C GLU A 185 -12.14 15.64 -3.12
N ASP A 186 -11.51 14.52 -3.48
CA ASP A 186 -10.67 13.68 -2.61
C ASP A 186 -9.48 14.42 -1.97
N TYR A 187 -8.92 15.45 -2.62
CA TYR A 187 -7.89 16.29 -2.02
C TYR A 187 -8.36 17.00 -0.74
N GLY A 188 -9.65 17.33 -0.65
CA GLY A 188 -10.24 17.88 0.57
C GLY A 188 -10.21 16.88 1.73
N ARG A 189 -10.58 15.61 1.44
CA ARG A 189 -10.50 14.52 2.42
C ARG A 189 -9.05 14.21 2.83
N GLN A 190 -8.11 14.20 1.88
CA GLN A 190 -6.68 14.06 2.19
C GLN A 190 -6.20 15.19 3.10
N THR A 191 -6.59 16.44 2.81
CA THR A 191 -6.23 17.61 3.63
C THR A 191 -6.73 17.45 5.06
N PHE A 192 -7.95 16.95 5.26
CA PHE A 192 -8.45 16.69 6.62
C PHE A 192 -7.58 15.66 7.36
N THR A 193 -7.24 14.55 6.72
CA THR A 193 -6.39 13.52 7.30
C THR A 193 -4.99 14.05 7.60
N HIS A 194 -4.43 14.88 6.73
CA HIS A 194 -3.14 15.55 6.89
C HIS A 194 -3.12 16.48 8.11
N GLU A 195 -4.06 17.41 8.20
CA GLU A 195 -4.11 18.36 9.31
C GLU A 195 -4.40 17.68 10.66
N ILE A 196 -5.15 16.57 10.66
CA ILE A 196 -5.30 15.74 11.86
C ILE A 196 -3.96 15.09 12.22
N GLY A 197 -3.17 14.62 11.25
CA GLY A 197 -1.80 14.12 11.47
C GLY A 197 -0.94 15.14 12.20
N HIS A 198 -0.95 16.41 11.76
CA HIS A 198 -0.31 17.51 12.48
C HIS A 198 -0.86 17.68 13.90
N ALA A 199 -2.19 17.75 14.06
CA ALA A 199 -2.84 17.86 15.37
C ALA A 199 -2.57 16.65 16.31
N LEU A 200 -2.07 15.54 15.76
CA LEU A 200 -1.62 14.35 16.49
C LEU A 200 -0.10 14.32 16.74
N GLY A 201 0.68 15.16 16.07
CA GLY A 201 2.13 15.32 16.31
C GLY A 201 3.06 14.98 15.14
N LEU A 202 2.50 14.62 13.98
CA LEU A 202 3.29 14.34 12.78
C LEU A 202 3.73 15.67 12.13
N SER A 203 4.93 15.72 11.59
CA SER A 203 5.44 16.84 10.79
C SER A 203 5.47 16.46 9.30
N HIS A 204 5.62 17.44 8.41
CA HIS A 204 5.97 17.13 7.02
C HIS A 204 7.27 16.31 6.97
N PRO A 205 7.49 15.42 6.00
CA PRO A 205 8.71 14.62 5.92
C PRO A 205 9.97 15.37 5.43
N GLY A 206 9.97 16.70 5.50
CA GLY A 206 11.14 17.56 5.38
C GLY A 206 10.93 18.89 6.09
N ASP A 207 11.98 19.70 6.19
CA ASP A 207 11.93 21.03 6.81
C ASP A 207 11.45 22.09 5.80
N TYR A 208 10.23 21.90 5.30
CA TYR A 208 9.54 22.83 4.40
C TYR A 208 8.10 23.06 4.88
N ASN A 209 7.59 24.27 4.62
CA ASN A 209 6.22 24.66 4.92
C ASN A 209 5.65 25.52 3.78
N ALA A 210 4.32 25.51 3.63
CA ALA A 210 3.64 26.44 2.74
C ALA A 210 3.90 27.90 3.18
N GLY A 211 4.23 28.77 2.22
CA GLY A 211 4.54 30.19 2.48
C GLY A 211 6.01 30.48 2.86
N GLU A 212 6.84 29.45 3.10
CA GLU A 212 8.26 29.59 3.38
C GLU A 212 9.11 29.30 2.13
N GLY A 213 9.30 30.32 1.29
CA GLY A 213 10.08 30.18 0.05
C GLY A 213 9.31 29.47 -1.05
N ASN A 214 10.03 28.71 -1.90
CA ASN A 214 9.45 27.94 -3.00
C ASN A 214 10.05 26.52 -3.02
N PRO A 215 9.77 25.70 -2.00
CA PRO A 215 10.34 24.36 -1.89
C PRO A 215 9.88 23.48 -3.05
N SER A 216 10.68 22.48 -3.38
CA SER A 216 10.40 21.47 -4.38
C SER A 216 10.83 20.09 -3.87
N TYR A 217 10.46 19.02 -4.58
CA TYR A 217 10.96 17.68 -4.26
C TYR A 217 12.51 17.58 -4.27
N LYS A 218 13.24 18.54 -4.86
CA LYS A 218 14.70 18.56 -4.78
C LYS A 218 15.22 18.84 -3.36
N ASP A 219 14.38 19.41 -2.51
CA ASP A 219 14.69 19.87 -1.16
C ASP A 219 14.32 18.84 -0.08
N VAL A 220 13.82 17.66 -0.47
CA VAL A 220 13.49 16.58 0.47
C VAL A 220 14.72 16.05 1.18
N SER A 221 14.51 15.60 2.41
CA SER A 221 15.56 15.00 3.24
C SER A 221 15.83 13.53 2.88
N TYR A 222 14.84 12.82 2.35
CA TYR A 222 14.95 11.44 1.89
C TYR A 222 14.04 11.19 0.68
N ALA A 223 14.34 10.16 -0.10
CA ALA A 223 13.70 9.93 -1.40
C ALA A 223 12.20 9.62 -1.27
N GLU A 224 11.80 8.89 -0.24
CA GLU A 224 10.42 8.45 -0.04
C GLU A 224 9.49 9.55 0.51
N ASP A 225 9.95 10.80 0.59
CA ASP A 225 9.09 11.95 0.90
C ASP A 225 8.19 12.29 -0.30
N THR A 226 7.16 11.48 -0.50
CA THR A 226 6.10 11.68 -1.50
C THR A 226 4.76 11.15 -0.99
N ARG A 227 3.69 11.56 -1.66
CA ARG A 227 2.31 11.07 -1.45
C ARG A 227 2.09 9.60 -1.85
N MET A 228 3.16 8.88 -2.24
CA MET A 228 3.14 7.42 -2.32
C MET A 228 3.30 6.79 -0.93
N PHE A 229 4.11 7.41 -0.06
CA PHE A 229 4.51 6.83 1.23
C PHE A 229 3.89 7.55 2.42
N SER A 230 3.66 8.86 2.31
CA SER A 230 3.12 9.69 3.38
C SER A 230 2.20 10.77 2.83
N LEU A 231 0.96 10.84 3.34
CA LEU A 231 0.06 11.96 3.05
C LEU A 231 0.48 13.25 3.75
N MET A 232 1.45 13.19 4.66
CA MET A 232 2.11 14.37 5.22
C MET A 232 3.04 15.06 4.21
N SER A 233 3.34 14.41 3.08
CA SER A 233 4.16 15.01 2.01
C SER A 233 3.35 15.97 1.11
N TYR A 234 4.04 16.99 0.61
CA TYR A 234 3.52 17.84 -0.47
C TYR A 234 3.81 17.31 -1.87
N TRP A 235 4.71 16.33 -1.99
CA TRP A 235 5.26 15.93 -3.28
C TRP A 235 4.46 14.80 -3.91
N SER A 236 4.20 14.91 -5.21
CA SER A 236 3.52 13.85 -5.95
C SER A 236 4.28 12.53 -5.85
N GLU A 237 3.50 11.45 -5.74
CA GLU A 237 3.87 10.04 -5.87
C GLU A 237 4.72 9.74 -7.11
N THR A 238 4.56 10.52 -8.17
CA THR A 238 5.32 10.38 -9.43
C THR A 238 6.81 10.63 -9.28
N ASN A 239 7.24 11.38 -8.26
CA ASN A 239 8.67 11.57 -7.99
C ASN A 239 9.36 10.25 -7.61
N THR A 240 8.63 9.32 -7.01
CA THR A 240 9.10 7.99 -6.63
C THR A 240 8.60 6.88 -7.55
N GLY A 241 8.00 7.22 -8.69
CA GLY A 241 7.52 6.25 -9.68
C GLY A 241 6.15 5.65 -9.39
N GLY A 242 5.42 6.16 -8.40
CA GLY A 242 4.00 5.90 -8.23
C GLY A 242 3.16 6.69 -9.25
N ASP A 243 1.90 6.31 -9.40
CA ASP A 243 0.92 7.02 -10.22
C ASP A 243 -0.47 6.76 -9.64
N ASN A 244 -1.07 7.77 -9.02
CA ASN A 244 -2.40 7.69 -8.43
C ASN A 244 -3.51 8.14 -9.40
N GLY A 245 -3.20 8.37 -10.68
CA GLY A 245 -4.21 8.70 -11.70
C GLY A 245 -4.93 10.03 -11.43
N GLY A 246 -4.28 10.94 -10.69
CA GLY A 246 -4.87 12.20 -10.25
C GLY A 246 -5.75 12.11 -8.99
N HIS A 247 -5.83 10.93 -8.37
CA HIS A 247 -6.52 10.72 -7.10
C HIS A 247 -5.61 10.92 -5.89
N TYR A 248 -6.21 11.11 -4.72
CA TYR A 248 -5.50 11.35 -3.46
C TYR A 248 -5.90 10.35 -2.37
N SER A 249 -4.93 9.82 -1.62
CA SER A 249 -5.21 8.96 -0.48
C SER A 249 -6.03 9.69 0.59
N ALA A 250 -7.14 9.08 1.00
CA ALA A 250 -8.01 9.58 2.06
C ALA A 250 -7.55 9.21 3.48
N ALA A 251 -6.61 8.28 3.62
CA ALA A 251 -6.22 7.65 4.89
C ALA A 251 -4.69 7.54 5.03
N PRO A 252 -4.16 7.37 6.26
CA PRO A 252 -2.73 7.22 6.52
C PRO A 252 -2.06 6.20 5.59
N LEU A 253 -0.94 6.59 4.98
CA LEU A 253 -0.12 5.74 4.12
C LEU A 253 0.97 5.03 4.94
N LEU A 254 1.81 4.24 4.27
CA LEU A 254 2.75 3.32 4.90
C LEU A 254 3.64 3.98 5.98
N ASP A 255 4.24 5.13 5.67
CA ASP A 255 5.13 5.81 6.60
C ASP A 255 4.36 6.60 7.68
N ASP A 256 3.12 7.02 7.37
CA ASP A 256 2.22 7.66 8.33
C ASP A 256 1.78 6.68 9.42
N ILE A 257 1.47 5.42 9.03
CA ILE A 257 1.12 4.34 9.96
C ILE A 257 2.29 4.06 10.90
N SER A 258 3.51 3.91 10.35
CA SER A 258 4.73 3.76 11.13
C SER A 258 4.92 4.91 12.13
N ALA A 259 4.77 6.16 11.66
CA ALA A 259 4.90 7.37 12.49
C ALA A 259 3.88 7.42 13.63
N ILE A 260 2.59 7.23 13.35
CA ILE A 260 1.55 7.38 14.37
C ILE A 260 1.57 6.22 15.39
N GLN A 261 1.94 5.02 14.96
CA GLN A 261 2.14 3.88 15.85
C GLN A 261 3.36 4.08 16.74
N HIS A 262 4.43 4.70 16.25
CA HIS A 262 5.53 5.12 17.11
C HIS A 262 5.06 6.06 18.24
N LEU A 263 4.17 7.01 17.95
CA LEU A 263 3.67 7.94 18.97
C LEU A 263 2.70 7.30 19.97
N TYR A 264 1.73 6.51 19.50
CA TYR A 264 0.57 6.10 20.30
C TYR A 264 0.37 4.59 20.43
N GLY A 265 1.24 3.79 19.81
CA GLY A 265 1.16 2.33 19.77
C GLY A 265 0.16 1.83 18.74
N ALA A 266 0.45 0.64 18.18
CA ALA A 266 -0.38 -0.01 17.17
C ALA A 266 -1.73 -0.48 17.72
N ASN A 267 -2.81 -0.26 16.95
CA ASN A 267 -4.14 -0.72 17.33
C ASN A 267 -4.42 -2.14 16.84
N MET A 268 -4.10 -3.12 17.69
CA MET A 268 -4.29 -4.55 17.42
C MET A 268 -5.75 -5.01 17.51
N SER A 269 -6.71 -4.13 17.82
CA SER A 269 -8.14 -4.47 17.87
C SER A 269 -8.89 -4.21 16.57
N THR A 270 -8.23 -3.58 15.61
CA THR A 270 -8.82 -3.24 14.32
C THR A 270 -8.85 -4.46 13.41
N ARG A 271 -10.02 -4.77 12.87
CA ARG A 271 -10.22 -5.77 11.80
C ARG A 271 -9.74 -7.19 12.12
N THR A 272 -9.73 -7.61 13.39
CA THR A 272 -9.20 -8.92 13.86
C THR A 272 -9.91 -10.20 13.38
N GLY A 273 -10.80 -10.12 12.40
CA GLY A 273 -11.44 -11.27 11.77
C GLY A 273 -11.23 -11.23 10.27
N ASP A 274 -11.69 -12.24 9.55
CA ASP A 274 -11.44 -12.36 8.11
C ASP A 274 -11.94 -11.14 7.32
N THR A 275 -10.99 -10.33 6.85
CA THR A 275 -11.27 -9.04 6.22
C THR A 275 -11.01 -9.09 4.73
N VAL A 276 -11.97 -8.58 3.95
CA VAL A 276 -11.83 -8.41 2.49
C VAL A 276 -11.62 -6.94 2.18
N TYR A 277 -10.56 -6.64 1.45
CA TYR A 277 -10.18 -5.31 0.96
C TYR A 277 -10.42 -5.22 -0.55
N GLY A 278 -10.81 -4.05 -1.06
CA GLY A 278 -11.10 -3.84 -2.48
C GLY A 278 -12.56 -4.13 -2.83
N PHE A 279 -12.79 -4.97 -3.82
CA PHE A 279 -14.14 -5.45 -4.16
C PHE A 279 -14.70 -6.33 -3.03
N ASN A 280 -16.03 -6.39 -2.94
CA ASN A 280 -16.72 -7.22 -1.93
C ASN A 280 -16.27 -6.94 -0.47
N SER A 281 -15.75 -5.75 -0.21
CA SER A 281 -15.15 -5.42 1.07
C SER A 281 -16.16 -5.45 2.22
N ASN A 282 -15.71 -5.96 3.38
CA ASN A 282 -16.43 -5.93 4.64
C ASN A 282 -15.81 -4.95 5.66
N THR A 283 -14.85 -4.12 5.24
CA THR A 283 -14.09 -3.20 6.11
C THR A 283 -14.95 -2.09 6.72
N GLY A 284 -16.06 -1.73 6.05
CA GLY A 284 -16.83 -0.54 6.40
C GLY A 284 -16.01 0.74 6.29
N ARG A 285 -15.02 0.80 5.40
CA ARG A 285 -14.21 1.98 5.09
C ARG A 285 -14.29 2.27 3.59
N ASP A 286 -14.55 3.53 3.26
CA ASP A 286 -14.62 4.01 1.88
C ASP A 286 -13.28 3.81 1.14
N PHE A 287 -12.17 4.20 1.75
CA PHE A 287 -10.84 4.12 1.16
C PHE A 287 -10.31 2.69 0.96
N LEU A 288 -10.93 1.68 1.58
CA LEU A 288 -10.57 0.27 1.46
C LEU A 288 -11.55 -0.52 0.58
N SER A 289 -12.54 0.15 -0.02
CA SER A 289 -13.64 -0.50 -0.75
C SER A 289 -13.75 0.04 -2.17
N THR A 290 -14.10 -0.83 -3.11
CA THR A 290 -14.53 -0.45 -4.46
C THR A 290 -15.70 -1.33 -4.91
N SER A 291 -16.55 -0.79 -5.79
CA SER A 291 -17.71 -1.47 -6.36
C SER A 291 -17.75 -1.45 -7.88
N SER A 292 -16.74 -0.85 -8.52
CA SER A 292 -16.64 -0.79 -9.99
C SER A 292 -15.19 -0.60 -10.44
N ASN A 293 -14.87 -1.06 -11.65
CA ASN A 293 -13.56 -0.86 -12.30
C ASN A 293 -13.13 0.62 -12.36
N ALA A 294 -14.09 1.55 -12.38
CA ALA A 294 -13.82 2.99 -12.46
C ALA A 294 -13.42 3.61 -11.11
N GLN A 295 -13.87 3.05 -9.99
CA GLN A 295 -13.51 3.51 -8.65
C GLN A 295 -12.10 3.01 -8.32
N LYS A 296 -11.19 3.92 -7.99
CA LYS A 296 -9.79 3.61 -7.70
C LYS A 296 -9.55 3.57 -6.20
N VAL A 297 -8.74 2.60 -5.76
CA VAL A 297 -8.35 2.43 -4.36
C VAL A 297 -6.92 2.93 -4.16
N ILE A 298 -6.68 3.66 -3.08
CA ILE A 298 -5.34 4.09 -2.65
C ILE A 298 -5.30 3.92 -1.13
N PHE A 299 -4.50 2.98 -0.63
CA PHE A 299 -4.43 2.71 0.80
C PHE A 299 -3.14 1.99 1.22
N ALA A 300 -2.82 2.12 2.51
CA ALA A 300 -1.93 1.20 3.22
C ALA A 300 -2.78 0.36 4.19
N ALA A 301 -2.75 -0.96 4.04
CA ALA A 301 -3.56 -1.87 4.85
C ALA A 301 -2.97 -1.99 6.26
N TRP A 302 -3.80 -1.72 7.26
CA TRP A 302 -3.56 -2.08 8.65
C TRP A 302 -4.57 -3.14 9.06
N ASP A 303 -4.11 -4.28 9.55
CA ASP A 303 -4.97 -5.35 10.05
C ASP A 303 -4.41 -5.92 11.36
N GLY A 304 -5.29 -6.16 12.33
CA GLY A 304 -4.96 -6.74 13.64
C GLY A 304 -4.98 -8.26 13.66
N GLY A 305 -5.44 -8.92 12.59
CA GLY A 305 -5.37 -10.36 12.37
C GLY A 305 -6.65 -10.94 11.76
N GLY A 306 -6.64 -12.24 11.46
CA GLY A 306 -7.72 -12.88 10.72
C GLY A 306 -7.14 -13.67 9.57
N LYS A 307 -7.99 -14.12 8.63
CA LYS A 307 -7.57 -14.56 7.31
C LYS A 307 -8.08 -13.58 6.27
N ASP A 308 -7.20 -12.74 5.77
CA ASP A 308 -7.55 -11.54 5.02
C ASP A 308 -7.34 -11.72 3.53
N THR A 309 -8.06 -10.94 2.74
CA THR A 309 -8.08 -11.05 1.27
C THR A 309 -8.00 -9.68 0.63
N PHE A 310 -7.03 -9.51 -0.27
CA PHE A 310 -7.07 -8.47 -1.30
C PHE A 310 -7.90 -8.97 -2.47
N ASP A 311 -9.13 -8.47 -2.60
CA ASP A 311 -10.04 -8.78 -3.71
C ASP A 311 -10.02 -7.64 -4.73
N PHE A 312 -9.30 -7.85 -5.83
CA PHE A 312 -9.18 -6.90 -6.93
C PHE A 312 -9.85 -7.43 -8.21
N SER A 313 -10.82 -8.35 -8.05
CA SER A 313 -11.46 -9.11 -9.13
C SER A 313 -12.24 -8.28 -10.14
N GLY A 314 -12.75 -7.11 -9.75
CA GLY A 314 -13.54 -6.27 -10.64
C GLY A 314 -12.71 -5.33 -11.53
N TYR A 315 -11.38 -5.37 -11.44
CA TYR A 315 -10.50 -4.58 -12.31
C TYR A 315 -10.14 -5.34 -13.60
N THR A 316 -9.91 -4.59 -14.67
CA THR A 316 -9.55 -5.12 -15.99
C THR A 316 -8.12 -4.79 -16.43
N ALA A 317 -7.44 -3.92 -15.68
CA ALA A 317 -6.04 -3.60 -15.93
C ALA A 317 -5.16 -4.78 -15.49
N ASN A 318 -3.98 -4.92 -16.08
CA ASN A 318 -2.95 -5.80 -15.54
C ASN A 318 -2.53 -5.27 -14.16
N GLN A 319 -2.41 -6.16 -13.19
CA GLN A 319 -2.12 -5.84 -11.80
C GLN A 319 -0.84 -6.52 -11.33
N ARG A 320 -0.19 -5.92 -10.34
CA ARG A 320 0.93 -6.54 -9.63
C ARG A 320 0.61 -6.50 -8.15
N ILE A 321 0.29 -7.65 -7.56
CA ILE A 321 -0.22 -7.77 -6.19
C ILE A 321 0.83 -8.49 -5.36
N ASN A 322 1.32 -7.83 -4.31
CA ASN A 322 2.33 -8.37 -3.41
C ASN A 322 1.77 -8.41 -1.98
N LEU A 323 1.73 -9.60 -1.38
CA LEU A 323 1.20 -9.83 -0.03
C LEU A 323 2.25 -9.71 1.07
N ASN A 324 3.50 -9.34 0.75
CA ASN A 324 4.55 -9.13 1.75
C ASN A 324 4.34 -7.81 2.50
N GLU A 325 4.62 -7.79 3.81
CA GLU A 325 4.59 -6.56 4.59
C GLU A 325 5.53 -5.49 4.03
N LYS A 326 5.13 -4.21 4.11
CA LYS A 326 5.82 -3.02 3.57
C LYS A 326 5.99 -3.02 2.05
N SER A 327 5.47 -4.00 1.33
CA SER A 327 5.50 -4.02 -0.13
C SER A 327 4.44 -3.10 -0.72
N PHE A 328 4.62 -2.79 -2.01
CA PHE A 328 3.67 -2.03 -2.82
C PHE A 328 3.13 -2.89 -3.95
N SER A 329 1.88 -2.60 -4.32
CA SER A 329 1.14 -3.22 -5.41
C SER A 329 0.65 -2.17 -6.40
N ASP A 330 0.54 -2.58 -7.66
CA ASP A 330 -0.08 -1.82 -8.75
C ASP A 330 -1.48 -2.39 -8.98
N VAL A 331 -2.52 -1.62 -8.64
CA VAL A 331 -3.90 -2.12 -8.57
C VAL A 331 -4.84 -1.23 -9.35
N GLY A 332 -5.70 -1.82 -10.18
CA GLY A 332 -6.76 -1.09 -10.90
C GLY A 332 -6.27 -0.06 -11.91
N GLY A 333 -5.07 -0.25 -12.47
CA GLY A 333 -4.44 0.64 -13.46
C GLY A 333 -3.68 1.82 -12.87
N LEU A 334 -3.49 1.83 -11.55
CA LEU A 334 -2.59 2.74 -10.84
C LEU A 334 -1.23 2.08 -10.56
N LYS A 335 -0.25 2.84 -10.07
CA LYS A 335 1.09 2.32 -9.70
C LYS A 335 1.44 2.67 -8.26
N GLY A 336 1.85 1.67 -7.48
CA GLY A 336 2.28 1.84 -6.10
C GLY A 336 1.18 2.40 -5.17
N ASN A 337 -0.08 2.16 -5.50
CA ASN A 337 -1.24 2.75 -4.83
C ASN A 337 -1.76 1.93 -3.65
N VAL A 338 -1.43 0.64 -3.60
CA VAL A 338 -1.78 -0.26 -2.49
C VAL A 338 -0.50 -0.72 -1.80
N SER A 339 -0.48 -0.68 -0.47
CA SER A 339 0.63 -1.21 0.34
C SER A 339 0.11 -1.94 1.57
N ILE A 340 0.98 -2.71 2.21
CA ILE A 340 0.70 -3.41 3.47
C ILE A 340 1.59 -2.81 4.57
N ALA A 341 1.00 -2.41 5.70
CA ALA A 341 1.78 -1.84 6.81
C ALA A 341 2.74 -2.88 7.43
N ALA A 342 3.79 -2.40 8.11
CA ALA A 342 4.70 -3.28 8.84
C ALA A 342 3.96 -4.06 9.94
N GLY A 343 4.25 -5.35 10.08
CA GLY A 343 3.62 -6.23 11.07
C GLY A 343 2.24 -6.77 10.68
N VAL A 344 1.76 -6.48 9.47
CA VAL A 344 0.48 -6.98 8.94
C VAL A 344 0.73 -8.17 8.02
N THR A 345 -0.06 -9.24 8.19
CA THR A 345 -0.09 -10.37 7.25
C THR A 345 -1.43 -10.33 6.52
N ILE A 346 -1.39 -10.44 5.18
CA ILE A 346 -2.57 -10.63 4.35
C ILE A 346 -2.40 -11.97 3.65
N GLU A 347 -3.36 -12.87 3.79
CA GLU A 347 -3.20 -14.26 3.37
C GLU A 347 -3.61 -14.49 1.91
N ASN A 348 -4.59 -13.77 1.37
CA ASN A 348 -5.17 -14.13 0.08
C ASN A 348 -5.16 -12.96 -0.90
N ALA A 349 -5.07 -13.29 -2.19
CA ALA A 349 -5.22 -12.34 -3.28
C ALA A 349 -6.12 -12.92 -4.38
N ILE A 350 -6.96 -12.05 -4.95
CA ILE A 350 -7.78 -12.34 -6.12
C ILE A 350 -7.47 -11.25 -7.15
N GLY A 351 -6.82 -11.65 -8.25
CA GLY A 351 -6.59 -10.83 -9.42
C GLY A 351 -7.87 -10.60 -10.22
N GLY A 352 -7.74 -9.86 -11.31
CA GLY A 352 -8.82 -9.34 -12.14
C GLY A 352 -9.03 -10.14 -13.42
N SER A 353 -9.37 -9.42 -14.49
CA SER A 353 -9.43 -9.98 -15.84
C SER A 353 -8.21 -9.58 -16.71
N GLY A 354 -7.20 -8.96 -16.10
CA GLY A 354 -5.95 -8.56 -16.75
C GLY A 354 -4.92 -9.68 -16.68
N ASN A 355 -3.74 -9.46 -17.25
CA ASN A 355 -2.61 -10.38 -17.08
C ASN A 355 -1.84 -9.95 -15.82
N ASP A 356 -2.09 -10.64 -14.71
CA ASP A 356 -1.69 -10.20 -13.38
C ASP A 356 -0.44 -10.95 -12.87
N VAL A 357 0.30 -10.32 -11.96
CA VAL A 357 1.38 -10.95 -11.20
C VAL A 357 0.98 -10.96 -9.72
N LEU A 358 0.80 -12.15 -9.14
CA LEU A 358 0.41 -12.35 -7.76
C LEU A 358 1.56 -13.00 -6.99
N VAL A 359 2.05 -12.32 -5.97
CA VAL A 359 3.12 -12.78 -5.08
C VAL A 359 2.58 -12.90 -3.66
N GLY A 360 2.58 -14.13 -3.15
CA GLY A 360 2.28 -14.46 -1.76
C GLY A 360 3.42 -14.08 -0.81
N ASN A 361 3.39 -14.63 0.40
CA ASN A 361 4.32 -14.33 1.47
C ASN A 361 4.87 -15.61 2.13
N GLN A 362 4.94 -15.66 3.46
CA GLN A 362 5.45 -16.81 4.21
C GLN A 362 4.33 -17.59 4.92
N ALA A 363 3.09 -17.08 4.83
CA ALA A 363 1.90 -17.74 5.35
C ALA A 363 1.25 -18.57 4.24
N ASN A 364 0.32 -19.45 4.62
CA ASN A 364 -0.44 -20.21 3.63
C ASN A 364 -1.37 -19.27 2.86
N ASN A 365 -1.07 -19.07 1.59
CA ASN A 365 -1.80 -18.15 0.74
C ASN A 365 -2.87 -18.83 -0.10
N LEU A 366 -3.95 -18.10 -0.37
CA LEU A 366 -4.92 -18.44 -1.42
C LEU A 366 -4.76 -17.41 -2.53
N LEU A 367 -4.20 -17.82 -3.67
CA LEU A 367 -3.98 -16.94 -4.83
C LEU A 367 -4.87 -17.36 -6.00
N LYS A 368 -5.66 -16.42 -6.51
CA LYS A 368 -6.48 -16.62 -7.73
C LYS A 368 -6.08 -15.57 -8.76
N GLY A 369 -5.55 -15.99 -9.90
CA GLY A 369 -5.23 -15.10 -11.02
C GLY A 369 -6.48 -14.45 -11.59
N GLY A 370 -7.44 -15.28 -12.01
CA GLY A 370 -8.73 -14.83 -12.47
C GLY A 370 -8.92 -15.17 -13.94
N ALA A 371 -9.10 -14.16 -14.79
CA ALA A 371 -9.02 -14.34 -16.23
C ALA A 371 -7.85 -13.53 -16.75
N GLY A 372 -7.24 -13.95 -17.87
CA GLY A 372 -5.99 -13.37 -18.34
C GLY A 372 -4.86 -14.37 -18.17
N ASN A 373 -3.67 -14.01 -18.63
CA ASN A 373 -2.48 -14.86 -18.49
C ASN A 373 -1.71 -14.42 -17.26
N ASP A 374 -1.89 -15.13 -16.16
CA ASP A 374 -1.42 -14.70 -14.85
C ASP A 374 -0.12 -15.39 -14.44
N VAL A 375 0.67 -14.74 -13.58
CA VAL A 375 1.86 -15.29 -12.94
C VAL A 375 1.61 -15.37 -11.44
N LEU A 376 1.63 -16.58 -10.88
CA LEU A 376 1.38 -16.84 -9.47
C LEU A 376 2.64 -17.40 -8.80
N PHE A 377 3.04 -16.78 -7.69
CA PHE A 377 4.13 -17.24 -6.83
C PHE A 377 3.61 -17.29 -5.39
N GLY A 378 3.47 -18.50 -4.84
CA GLY A 378 3.00 -18.71 -3.47
C GLY A 378 3.98 -18.15 -2.43
N GLY A 379 5.28 -18.36 -2.64
CA GLY A 379 6.28 -18.08 -1.63
C GLY A 379 6.43 -19.27 -0.71
N GLY A 380 6.65 -19.05 0.58
CA GLY A 380 6.71 -20.14 1.55
C GLY A 380 5.34 -20.38 2.17
N GLY A 381 4.98 -21.62 2.45
CA GLY A 381 3.68 -21.92 3.03
C GLY A 381 3.21 -23.30 2.60
N ALA A 382 1.92 -23.56 2.77
CA ALA A 382 1.20 -24.56 2.01
C ALA A 382 0.06 -23.83 1.28
N ASP A 383 0.36 -23.43 0.05
CA ASP A 383 -0.43 -22.49 -0.71
C ASP A 383 -1.46 -23.20 -1.58
N GLU A 384 -2.55 -22.50 -1.86
CA GLU A 384 -3.56 -22.93 -2.82
C GLU A 384 -3.58 -21.91 -3.97
N LEU A 385 -3.31 -22.41 -5.18
CA LEU A 385 -3.09 -21.60 -6.38
C LEU A 385 -4.14 -21.96 -7.44
N TRP A 386 -4.83 -20.95 -7.96
CA TRP A 386 -5.73 -21.06 -9.10
C TRP A 386 -5.29 -20.08 -10.17
N GLY A 387 -4.91 -20.57 -11.34
CA GLY A 387 -4.63 -19.71 -12.49
C GLY A 387 -5.93 -19.07 -12.97
N GLY A 388 -6.94 -19.92 -13.18
CA GLY A 388 -8.24 -19.53 -13.69
C GLY A 388 -8.32 -19.71 -15.21
N ALA A 389 -8.72 -18.67 -15.92
CA ALA A 389 -8.93 -18.71 -17.36
C ALA A 389 -7.83 -17.96 -18.10
N GLY A 390 -6.94 -18.69 -18.76
CA GLY A 390 -5.90 -18.12 -19.60
C GLY A 390 -4.74 -19.10 -19.70
N SER A 391 -3.57 -18.61 -20.06
CA SER A 391 -2.31 -19.36 -20.01
C SER A 391 -1.50 -18.89 -18.83
N ASP A 392 -1.61 -19.60 -17.71
CA ASP A 392 -1.08 -19.17 -16.43
C ASP A 392 0.27 -19.81 -16.12
N ILE A 393 1.07 -19.13 -15.29
CA ILE A 393 2.41 -19.58 -14.88
C ILE A 393 2.47 -19.67 -13.36
N PHE A 394 2.75 -20.86 -12.84
CA PHE A 394 2.98 -21.12 -11.42
C PHE A 394 4.49 -21.21 -11.16
N VAL A 395 5.04 -20.27 -10.41
CA VAL A 395 6.49 -20.10 -10.22
C VAL A 395 6.94 -20.72 -8.90
N PHE A 396 8.09 -21.40 -8.92
CA PHE A 396 8.77 -21.89 -7.72
C PHE A 396 10.27 -21.56 -7.79
N ALA A 397 10.83 -21.05 -6.70
CA ALA A 397 12.19 -20.54 -6.63
C ALA A 397 12.96 -21.01 -5.39
N ALA A 398 12.37 -21.79 -4.49
CA ALA A 398 13.11 -22.45 -3.43
C ALA A 398 12.48 -23.80 -3.05
N ALA A 399 13.29 -24.70 -2.50
CA ALA A 399 12.78 -25.93 -1.89
C ALA A 399 11.75 -25.65 -0.78
N SER A 400 11.91 -24.50 -0.10
CA SER A 400 11.02 -24.08 0.97
C SER A 400 9.65 -23.62 0.49
N ASP A 401 9.49 -23.34 -0.80
CA ASP A 401 8.24 -22.85 -1.34
C ASP A 401 7.16 -23.93 -1.21
N SER A 402 7.50 -25.17 -1.58
CA SER A 402 6.57 -26.30 -1.58
C SER A 402 7.16 -27.53 -0.92
N LYS A 403 7.31 -27.52 0.42
CA LYS A 403 7.94 -28.65 1.13
C LYS A 403 7.03 -29.89 1.10
N SER A 404 7.61 -31.09 1.02
CA SER A 404 6.85 -32.36 1.01
C SER A 404 5.82 -32.55 2.15
N GLY A 405 6.00 -31.88 3.31
CA GLY A 405 5.04 -31.92 4.44
C GLY A 405 4.04 -30.75 4.50
N ALA A 406 4.19 -29.78 3.60
CA ALA A 406 3.41 -28.55 3.47
C ALA A 406 3.34 -28.20 1.98
N ALA A 407 2.93 -29.18 1.16
CA ALA A 407 2.95 -29.07 -0.29
C ALA A 407 1.87 -28.10 -0.79
N ASP A 408 2.21 -27.32 -1.79
CA ASP A 408 1.26 -26.43 -2.45
C ASP A 408 0.34 -27.23 -3.36
N TRP A 409 -0.82 -26.65 -3.60
CA TRP A 409 -1.83 -27.18 -4.50
C TRP A 409 -2.10 -26.21 -5.64
N ILE A 410 -1.77 -26.64 -6.85
CA ILE A 410 -2.32 -26.03 -8.06
C ILE A 410 -3.68 -26.68 -8.32
N ARG A 411 -4.74 -25.88 -8.26
CA ARG A 411 -6.12 -26.38 -8.10
C ARG A 411 -6.88 -26.54 -9.42
N ASP A 412 -6.42 -25.93 -10.51
CA ASP A 412 -7.13 -25.88 -11.80
C ASP A 412 -6.22 -25.97 -13.03
N PHE A 413 -5.05 -26.62 -12.90
CA PHE A 413 -4.05 -26.72 -13.96
C PHE A 413 -4.59 -27.29 -15.28
N GLN A 414 -4.32 -26.60 -16.38
CA GLN A 414 -4.73 -26.96 -17.73
C GLN A 414 -3.52 -27.40 -18.56
N LYS A 415 -3.42 -28.71 -18.79
CA LYS A 415 -2.41 -29.32 -19.66
C LYS A 415 -2.30 -28.63 -21.02
N GLY A 416 -1.08 -28.31 -21.43
CA GLY A 416 -0.78 -27.69 -22.73
C GLY A 416 -1.18 -26.21 -22.84
N ILE A 417 -1.67 -25.63 -21.74
CA ILE A 417 -2.09 -24.23 -21.64
C ILE A 417 -1.25 -23.55 -20.55
N ASP A 418 -1.33 -24.06 -19.33
CA ASP A 418 -0.60 -23.54 -18.18
C ASP A 418 0.83 -24.06 -18.10
N LYS A 419 1.65 -23.39 -17.29
CA LYS A 419 3.06 -23.74 -17.09
C LYS A 419 3.45 -23.74 -15.62
N ILE A 420 4.35 -24.64 -15.28
CA ILE A 420 5.09 -24.63 -14.02
C ILE A 420 6.51 -24.13 -14.32
N ASP A 421 6.90 -23.03 -13.68
CA ASP A 421 8.20 -22.39 -13.87
C ASP A 421 9.15 -22.79 -12.76
N LEU A 422 10.16 -23.58 -13.13
CA LEU A 422 11.26 -24.08 -12.30
C LEU A 422 12.60 -23.48 -12.74
N SER A 423 12.58 -22.50 -13.65
CA SER A 423 13.77 -21.97 -14.31
C SER A 423 14.78 -21.37 -13.35
N PHE A 424 14.35 -20.92 -12.17
CA PHE A 424 15.24 -20.43 -11.12
C PHE A 424 16.30 -21.46 -10.73
N PHE A 425 15.91 -22.74 -10.60
CA PHE A 425 16.80 -23.79 -10.11
C PHE A 425 17.95 -24.11 -11.09
N ASN A 426 17.82 -23.73 -12.35
CA ASN A 426 18.85 -23.89 -13.39
C ASN A 426 19.76 -22.66 -13.54
N GLN A 427 19.64 -21.67 -12.65
CA GLN A 427 20.48 -20.49 -12.63
C GLN A 427 21.65 -20.64 -11.65
N GLY A 428 22.70 -19.83 -11.84
CA GLY A 428 23.79 -19.73 -10.87
C GLY A 428 24.74 -20.94 -10.84
N ALA A 429 25.11 -21.37 -9.64
CA ALA A 429 26.20 -22.33 -9.41
C ALA A 429 25.86 -23.78 -9.80
N GLU A 430 24.57 -24.13 -9.83
CA GLU A 430 24.08 -25.48 -10.17
C GLU A 430 24.14 -25.74 -11.69
N GLY A 431 24.06 -24.68 -12.50
CA GLY A 431 24.18 -24.72 -13.95
C GLY A 431 22.87 -25.00 -14.69
N ALA A 432 22.87 -24.74 -16.01
CA ALA A 432 21.67 -24.74 -16.86
C ALA A 432 20.98 -26.10 -17.04
N ASP A 433 21.62 -27.19 -16.61
CA ASP A 433 21.09 -28.56 -16.72
C ASP A 433 20.86 -29.17 -15.34
N PHE A 434 20.58 -28.39 -14.29
CA PHE A 434 20.43 -28.94 -12.93
C PHE A 434 19.15 -29.77 -12.80
N ILE A 435 17.99 -29.20 -13.11
CA ILE A 435 16.70 -29.87 -13.09
C ILE A 435 16.59 -30.87 -14.25
N LYS A 436 16.39 -32.14 -13.92
CA LYS A 436 16.25 -33.24 -14.88
C LYS A 436 15.08 -34.12 -14.52
N PHE A 437 14.14 -34.27 -15.46
CA PHE A 437 13.06 -35.22 -15.30
C PHE A 437 13.57 -36.67 -15.41
N VAL A 438 13.20 -37.49 -14.42
CA VAL A 438 13.54 -38.91 -14.32
C VAL A 438 12.26 -39.74 -14.11
N ASP A 439 12.35 -41.06 -14.34
CA ASP A 439 11.27 -42.01 -14.08
C ASP A 439 11.33 -42.62 -12.66
N HIS A 440 12.48 -42.50 -11.99
CA HIS A 440 12.70 -42.83 -10.58
C HIS A 440 13.87 -42.01 -10.01
N PHE A 441 13.80 -41.71 -8.71
CA PHE A 441 14.91 -41.03 -8.02
C PHE A 441 16.10 -41.97 -7.80
N SER A 442 17.30 -41.52 -8.14
CA SER A 442 18.56 -42.14 -7.74
C SER A 442 19.11 -41.56 -6.43
N GLY A 443 18.60 -40.39 -6.03
CA GLY A 443 19.08 -39.59 -4.90
C GLY A 443 20.04 -38.47 -5.33
N ALA A 444 20.25 -38.28 -6.63
CA ALA A 444 21.03 -37.16 -7.15
C ALA A 444 20.25 -35.84 -7.01
N ALA A 445 20.98 -34.76 -6.72
CA ALA A 445 20.40 -33.42 -6.70
C ALA A 445 19.96 -33.00 -8.11
N GLY A 446 18.85 -32.26 -8.19
CA GLY A 446 18.25 -31.78 -9.42
C GLY A 446 17.29 -32.77 -10.10
N GLU A 447 17.12 -33.98 -9.57
CA GLU A 447 16.12 -34.91 -10.11
C GLU A 447 14.70 -34.36 -9.87
N ALA A 448 13.85 -34.45 -10.90
CA ALA A 448 12.43 -34.14 -10.85
C ALA A 448 11.62 -35.37 -11.31
N LEU A 449 10.55 -35.69 -10.59
CA LEU A 449 9.68 -36.82 -10.92
C LEU A 449 8.23 -36.34 -10.98
N LEU A 450 7.59 -36.56 -12.14
CA LEU A 450 6.17 -36.31 -12.32
C LEU A 450 5.42 -37.64 -12.34
N THR A 451 4.47 -37.81 -11.42
CA THR A 451 3.56 -38.95 -11.41
C THR A 451 2.11 -38.48 -11.55
N TYR A 452 1.23 -39.35 -12.05
CA TYR A 452 -0.19 -39.04 -12.21
C TYR A 452 -1.05 -40.19 -11.69
N ASP A 453 -1.96 -39.89 -10.77
CA ASP A 453 -3.01 -40.79 -10.32
C ASP A 453 -4.33 -40.44 -11.01
N ALA A 454 -4.74 -41.31 -11.94
CA ALA A 454 -5.99 -41.17 -12.68
C ALA A 454 -7.24 -41.33 -11.80
N THR A 455 -7.13 -41.93 -10.61
CA THR A 455 -8.24 -42.14 -9.69
C THR A 455 -8.61 -40.85 -8.97
N SER A 456 -7.61 -40.13 -8.46
CA SER A 456 -7.80 -38.84 -7.79
C SER A 456 -7.76 -37.66 -8.76
N ASN A 457 -7.32 -37.88 -10.01
CA ASN A 457 -7.00 -36.84 -10.98
C ASN A 457 -5.97 -35.84 -10.43
N VAL A 458 -4.90 -36.36 -9.84
CA VAL A 458 -3.83 -35.54 -9.26
C VAL A 458 -2.48 -35.97 -9.84
N SER A 459 -1.71 -34.99 -10.29
CA SER A 459 -0.29 -35.14 -10.58
C SER A 459 0.55 -34.70 -9.37
N ASP A 460 1.56 -35.49 -9.03
CA ASP A 460 2.57 -35.12 -8.04
C ASP A 460 3.85 -34.76 -8.78
N LEU A 461 4.32 -33.53 -8.59
CA LEU A 461 5.62 -33.06 -9.03
C LEU A 461 6.57 -33.03 -7.82
N ALA A 462 7.48 -33.99 -7.75
CA ALA A 462 8.47 -34.07 -6.67
C ALA A 462 9.86 -33.67 -7.20
N LEU A 463 10.60 -32.88 -6.42
CA LEU A 463 11.98 -32.49 -6.73
C LEU A 463 12.92 -32.89 -5.60
N ASN A 464 14.12 -33.31 -5.95
CA ASN A 464 15.22 -33.57 -5.03
C ASN A 464 16.30 -32.50 -5.21
N LEU A 465 16.14 -31.35 -4.56
CA LEU A 465 17.02 -30.20 -4.72
C LEU A 465 18.31 -30.36 -3.90
N SER A 466 18.26 -31.03 -2.75
CA SER A 466 19.42 -31.20 -1.85
C SER A 466 20.23 -32.49 -2.07
N GLY A 467 19.83 -33.38 -2.98
CA GLY A 467 20.53 -34.64 -3.25
C GLY A 467 20.39 -35.67 -2.12
N GLN A 468 19.20 -35.76 -1.52
CA GLN A 468 18.85 -36.75 -0.51
C GLN A 468 18.06 -37.91 -1.12
N GLN A 469 17.86 -39.02 -0.39
CA GLN A 469 17.02 -40.11 -0.89
C GLN A 469 15.53 -39.75 -0.98
N THR A 470 15.08 -38.79 -0.17
CA THR A 470 13.70 -38.32 -0.14
C THR A 470 13.62 -36.94 -0.80
N PRO A 471 12.68 -36.70 -1.73
CA PRO A 471 12.48 -35.39 -2.32
C PRO A 471 12.10 -34.38 -1.24
N ASP A 472 12.69 -33.20 -1.32
CA ASP A 472 12.54 -32.10 -0.36
C ASP A 472 11.51 -31.05 -0.84
N PHE A 473 11.00 -31.21 -2.05
CA PHE A 473 9.97 -30.38 -2.66
C PHE A 473 8.88 -31.24 -3.29
N LEU A 474 7.61 -30.84 -3.13
CA LEU A 474 6.44 -31.49 -3.69
C LEU A 474 5.35 -30.44 -4.00
N VAL A 475 4.87 -30.44 -5.24
CA VAL A 475 3.64 -29.74 -5.63
C VAL A 475 2.58 -30.76 -6.01
N LYS A 476 1.36 -30.54 -5.52
CA LYS A 476 0.15 -31.29 -5.88
C LYS A 476 -0.61 -30.54 -6.96
N ILE A 477 -0.90 -31.21 -8.06
CA ILE A 477 -1.54 -30.60 -9.24
C ILE A 477 -2.87 -31.30 -9.49
N VAL A 478 -3.99 -30.60 -9.37
CA VAL A 478 -5.30 -31.13 -9.77
C VAL A 478 -5.40 -31.06 -11.28
N GLY A 479 -5.28 -32.22 -11.94
CA GLY A 479 -5.15 -32.31 -13.40
C GLY A 479 -3.95 -33.16 -13.82
N GLN A 480 -3.80 -33.31 -15.13
CA GLN A 480 -2.59 -33.89 -15.72
C GLN A 480 -1.62 -32.76 -16.10
N ALA A 481 -0.33 -33.00 -15.94
CA ALA A 481 0.73 -32.17 -16.52
C ALA A 481 1.58 -33.01 -17.50
N GLU A 482 2.18 -32.38 -18.50
CA GLU A 482 3.04 -33.01 -19.49
C GLU A 482 4.42 -32.34 -19.56
N ILE A 483 5.46 -33.13 -19.27
CA ILE A 483 6.87 -32.68 -19.22
C ILE A 483 7.27 -31.93 -20.50
N ALA A 484 6.78 -32.36 -21.66
CA ALA A 484 7.19 -31.81 -22.95
C ALA A 484 6.68 -30.38 -23.23
N THR A 485 5.61 -29.94 -22.56
CA THR A 485 4.90 -28.69 -22.91
C THR A 485 4.66 -27.76 -21.73
N ASP A 486 4.58 -28.31 -20.52
CA ASP A 486 3.97 -27.64 -19.37
C ASP A 486 5.00 -27.10 -18.37
N PHE A 487 6.29 -27.20 -18.68
CA PHE A 487 7.37 -26.77 -17.78
C PHE A 487 8.29 -25.75 -18.44
N ILE A 488 8.75 -24.80 -17.63
CA ILE A 488 9.86 -23.90 -17.95
C ILE A 488 11.01 -24.31 -17.02
N VAL A 489 12.11 -24.76 -17.61
CA VAL A 489 13.26 -25.36 -16.90
C VAL A 489 14.53 -24.77 -17.45
#